data_AF-A0AAD4QZ46-F1
#
_entry.id   AF-A0AAD4QZ46-F1
#
_cell.length_a   1.000
_cell.length_b   1.000
_cell.length_c   1.000
_cell.angle_alpha   90.00
_cell.angle_beta   90.00
_cell.angle_gamma   90.00
#
_symmetry.space_group_name_H-M   'P 1'
#
loop_
_entity.id
_entity.type
_entity.pdbx_description
1 polymer ?
#
loop_
_entity_poly.entity_id
_entity_poly.type
_entity_poly.pdbx_seq_one_letter_code
_entity_poly.pdbx_strand_id
1 'polypeptide(L)'
;MRNPNDIKDDISMVPVSEPSGSEVNQPLDGMGGHGVSTEVVGGHNQNAWVLDDRMKRMLMDLQRHWLSEHQQSREKLLVEMTEKLHQEFLSDQQKIKTELLTQFKEELDATKSDVEQKFQLTLKAEISKMNEKHRREISQAKKKQWCWQCEAEAIYHCCWNTAYCSVDCQQLHWPTHRRFCRRKKAPNQP
;
A
#
# COMPACT_ATOMS: atom_id res chain seq x y z
N MET A 1 -10.57 3.34 -15.30
CA MET A 1 -9.47 2.53 -14.73
C MET A 1 -8.17 3.27 -15.02
N ARG A 2 -7.48 3.81 -14.01
CA ARG A 2 -6.23 4.56 -14.21
C ARG A 2 -5.04 3.61 -14.29
N ASN A 3 -4.07 3.96 -15.13
CA ASN A 3 -2.87 3.20 -15.43
C ASN A 3 -1.92 3.14 -14.21
N PRO A 4 -1.35 1.98 -13.84
CA PRO A 4 -0.43 1.87 -12.69
C PRO A 4 0.92 2.59 -12.85
N ASN A 5 1.22 3.16 -14.03
CA ASN A 5 2.53 3.74 -14.34
C ASN A 5 2.64 5.27 -14.19
N ASP A 6 1.59 5.96 -13.74
CA ASP A 6 1.54 7.44 -13.65
C ASP A 6 1.87 8.02 -12.26
N ILE A 7 2.59 7.29 -11.39
CA ILE A 7 3.09 7.81 -10.11
C ILE A 7 4.61 7.99 -10.24
N LYS A 8 5.01 9.03 -10.94
CA LYS A 8 6.37 9.57 -10.86
C LYS A 8 6.29 11.08 -10.71
N ASP A 9 7.11 11.56 -9.79
CA ASP A 9 7.53 12.95 -9.60
C ASP A 9 6.53 13.86 -8.88
N ASP A 10 6.50 13.76 -7.55
CA ASP A 10 6.31 14.93 -6.67
C ASP A 10 6.87 14.63 -5.27
N ILE A 11 8.20 14.64 -5.15
CA ILE A 11 8.88 14.97 -3.90
C ILE A 11 9.44 16.37 -4.10
N SER A 12 8.65 17.35 -3.68
CA SER A 12 9.12 18.71 -3.53
C SER A 12 10.19 18.74 -2.44
N MET A 13 11.37 19.20 -2.80
CA MET A 13 12.44 19.51 -1.86
C MET A 13 11.94 20.55 -0.86
N VAL A 14 11.89 20.17 0.42
CA VAL A 14 11.70 21.13 1.51
C VAL A 14 13.00 21.94 1.63
N PRO A 15 12.97 23.29 1.67
CA PRO A 15 14.18 24.08 1.83
C PRO A 15 14.72 23.89 3.25
N VAL A 16 16.00 23.57 3.35
CA VAL A 16 16.74 23.53 4.61
C VAL A 16 16.98 24.96 5.07
N SER A 17 16.35 25.37 6.17
CA SER A 17 16.63 26.64 6.83
C SER A 17 18.03 26.61 7.44
N GLU A 18 18.86 27.61 7.09
CA GLU A 18 20.19 27.83 7.66
C GLU A 18 20.11 28.06 9.18
N PRO A 19 21.07 27.54 9.98
CA PRO A 19 21.22 27.99 11.35
C PRO A 19 21.90 29.37 11.34
N SER A 20 21.19 30.33 11.92
CA SER A 20 21.71 31.66 12.30
C SER A 20 23.00 31.51 13.11
N GLY A 21 24.11 31.95 12.51
CA GLY A 21 25.40 32.02 13.17
C GLY A 21 25.39 33.00 14.33
N SER A 22 25.82 32.53 15.50
CA SER A 22 26.25 33.38 16.60
C SER A 22 27.77 33.28 16.74
N GLU A 23 28.41 34.39 16.39
CA GLU A 23 29.78 34.85 16.62
C GLU A 23 30.68 33.94 17.50
N VAL A 24 31.73 33.38 16.88
CA VAL A 24 33.03 33.22 17.55
C VAL A 24 34.11 33.58 16.54
N ASN A 25 34.70 34.77 16.68
CA ASN A 25 36.06 35.08 16.25
C ASN A 25 36.53 36.38 16.92
N GLN A 26 37.38 36.26 17.93
CA GLN A 26 38.26 37.34 18.37
C GLN A 26 39.61 37.19 17.68
N PRO A 27 40.16 38.22 17.02
CA PRO A 27 41.55 38.24 16.60
C PRO A 27 42.40 38.82 17.73
N LEU A 28 43.44 38.11 18.16
CA LEU A 28 44.51 38.67 18.98
C LEU A 28 45.86 38.46 18.26
N ASP A 29 46.03 39.18 17.16
CA ASP A 29 47.34 39.49 16.60
C ASP A 29 47.67 40.94 16.97
N GLY A 30 48.69 41.12 17.80
CA GLY A 30 49.09 42.42 18.31
C GLY A 30 50.41 42.40 19.07
N MET A 31 51.43 41.70 18.56
CA MET A 31 52.80 41.87 19.06
C MET A 31 53.52 42.92 18.23
N GLY A 32 53.38 44.17 18.66
CA GLY A 32 54.21 45.28 18.21
C GLY A 32 55.65 45.07 18.68
N GLY A 33 56.58 44.99 17.72
CA GLY A 33 58.00 45.14 17.98
C GLY A 33 58.34 46.60 18.23
N HIS A 34 59.05 46.88 19.33
CA HIS A 34 59.81 48.11 19.49
C HIS A 34 61.08 47.82 20.31
N GLY A 35 62.22 48.12 19.69
CA GLY A 35 63.28 48.92 20.29
C GLY A 35 64.05 48.34 21.48
N VAL A 36 65.23 47.82 21.16
CA VAL A 36 66.39 47.60 22.04
C VAL A 36 66.64 48.81 22.97
N SER A 37 66.90 48.54 24.25
CA SER A 37 67.91 49.26 25.03
C SER A 37 68.49 48.34 26.10
N THR A 38 69.79 48.17 25.98
CA THR A 38 70.71 47.38 26.78
C THR A 38 70.92 48.03 28.14
N GLU A 39 70.85 47.27 29.25
CA GLU A 39 71.69 47.48 30.42
C GLU A 39 72.04 46.13 31.08
N VAL A 40 73.31 45.99 31.45
CA VAL A 40 73.97 44.75 31.84
C VAL A 40 74.33 44.83 33.32
N VAL A 41 73.73 43.99 34.16
CA VAL A 41 74.27 43.57 35.47
C VAL A 41 73.63 42.19 35.74
N GLY A 42 74.32 41.05 35.77
CA GLY A 42 75.47 40.74 36.60
C GLY A 42 75.00 40.00 37.86
N GLY A 43 74.79 38.67 37.77
CA GLY A 43 74.40 37.86 38.95
C GLY A 43 74.20 36.37 38.62
N HIS A 44 75.28 35.59 38.74
CA HIS A 44 75.26 34.13 38.65
C HIS A 44 74.46 33.51 39.81
N ASN A 45 73.51 32.64 39.51
CA ASN A 45 73.07 31.60 40.44
C ASN A 45 72.97 30.26 39.69
N GLN A 46 73.97 29.40 39.92
CA GLN A 46 74.13 28.11 39.28
C GLN A 46 73.34 27.06 40.05
N ASN A 47 72.17 26.71 39.51
CA ASN A 47 71.65 25.35 39.42
C ASN A 47 70.54 25.32 38.35
N ALA A 48 70.88 25.81 37.16
CA ALA A 48 70.07 25.56 35.99
C ALA A 48 70.27 24.09 35.63
N TRP A 49 69.26 23.25 35.88
CA TRP A 49 69.20 21.93 35.27
C TRP A 49 69.14 22.13 33.75
N VAL A 50 70.31 22.18 33.10
CA VAL A 50 70.39 22.28 31.65
C VAL A 50 69.97 20.92 31.13
N LEU A 51 68.67 20.75 30.85
CA LEU A 51 68.17 19.62 30.10
C LEU A 51 68.99 19.52 28.81
N ASP A 52 69.71 18.39 28.67
CA ASP A 52 70.53 18.10 27.50
C ASP A 52 69.68 18.28 26.23
N ASP A 53 70.28 18.82 25.18
CA ASP A 53 69.57 19.21 23.96
C ASP A 53 68.96 17.97 23.26
N ARG A 54 69.60 16.81 23.45
CA ARG A 54 69.06 15.50 23.07
C ARG A 54 67.84 15.12 23.91
N MET A 55 67.86 15.35 25.22
CA MET A 55 66.72 15.06 26.12
C MET A 55 65.52 15.93 25.78
N LYS A 56 65.72 17.21 25.47
CA LYS A 56 64.65 18.12 25.02
C LYS A 56 64.00 17.63 23.73
N ARG A 57 64.79 17.20 22.75
CA ARG A 57 64.27 16.59 21.50
C ARG A 57 63.42 15.36 21.80
N MET A 58 63.92 14.42 22.61
CA MET A 58 63.17 13.21 22.97
C MET A 58 61.84 13.53 23.68
N LEU A 59 61.83 14.53 24.58
CA LEU A 59 60.60 14.98 25.25
C LEU A 59 59.61 15.65 24.27
N MET A 60 60.10 16.50 23.35
CA MET A 60 59.25 17.13 22.34
C MET A 60 58.69 16.12 21.34
N ASP A 61 59.47 15.12 20.94
CA ASP A 61 59.03 14.05 20.05
C ASP A 61 57.99 13.16 20.72
N LEU A 62 58.18 12.82 22.00
CA LEU A 62 57.19 12.09 22.79
C LEU A 62 55.88 12.90 22.95
N GLN A 63 55.99 14.19 23.26
CA GLN A 63 54.83 15.08 23.38
C GLN A 63 54.09 15.20 22.04
N ARG A 64 54.80 15.35 20.93
CA ARG A 64 54.21 15.43 19.59
C ARG A 64 53.53 14.12 19.20
N HIS A 65 54.19 12.99 19.43
CA HIS A 65 53.62 11.68 19.16
C HIS A 65 52.36 11.46 20.00
N TRP A 66 52.42 11.73 21.31
CA TRP A 66 51.26 11.56 22.18
C TRP A 66 50.07 12.44 21.78
N LEU A 67 50.30 13.72 21.45
CA LEU A 67 49.24 14.62 20.98
C LEU A 67 48.63 14.14 19.65
N SER A 68 49.47 13.66 18.73
CA SER A 68 49.03 13.09 17.46
C SER A 68 48.19 11.83 17.66
N GLU A 69 48.66 10.87 18.46
CA GLU A 69 47.94 9.61 18.74
C GLU A 69 46.61 9.87 19.44
N HIS A 70 46.58 10.81 20.39
CA HIS A 70 45.35 11.20 21.07
C HIS A 70 44.34 11.84 20.11
N GLN A 71 44.80 12.73 19.22
CA GLN A 71 43.93 13.35 18.22
C GLN A 71 43.38 12.32 17.23
N GLN A 72 44.24 11.43 16.70
CA GLN A 72 43.83 10.36 15.79
C GLN A 72 42.83 9.40 16.44
N SER A 73 43.05 9.03 17.71
CA SER A 73 42.13 8.15 18.45
C SER A 73 40.75 8.80 18.61
N ARG A 74 40.70 10.10 18.90
CA ARG A 74 39.44 10.86 19.00
C ARG A 74 38.72 10.95 17.66
N GLU A 75 39.42 11.29 16.59
CA GLU A 75 38.85 11.35 15.24
C GLU A 75 38.30 9.99 14.80
N LYS A 76 39.07 8.93 15.03
CA LYS A 76 38.65 7.56 14.73
C LYS A 76 37.36 7.19 15.45
N LEU A 77 37.28 7.44 16.76
CA LEU A 77 36.08 7.15 17.55
C LEU A 77 34.86 7.94 17.06
N LEU A 78 35.05 9.22 16.68
CA LEU A 78 33.96 10.06 16.16
C LEU A 78 33.44 9.54 14.81
N VAL A 79 34.35 9.14 13.90
CA VAL A 79 33.98 8.55 12.61
C VAL A 79 33.25 7.24 12.81
N GLU A 80 33.78 6.33 13.63
CA GLU A 80 33.16 5.03 13.91
C GLU A 80 31.76 5.18 14.54
N MET A 81 31.61 6.09 15.52
CA MET A 81 30.32 6.36 16.14
C MET A 81 29.31 6.94 15.14
N THR A 82 29.75 7.89 14.30
CA THR A 82 28.88 8.54 13.30
C THR A 82 28.45 7.55 12.23
N GLU A 83 29.37 6.72 11.74
CA GLU A 83 29.07 5.68 10.77
C GLU A 83 28.08 4.65 11.34
N LYS A 84 28.29 4.21 12.58
CA LYS A 84 27.37 3.29 13.26
C LYS A 84 25.96 3.88 13.38
N LEU A 85 25.85 5.12 13.84
CA LEU A 85 24.56 5.79 13.98
C LEU A 85 23.86 5.97 12.62
N HIS A 86 24.62 6.28 11.57
CA HIS A 86 24.08 6.39 10.22
C HIS A 86 23.58 5.04 9.69
N GLN A 87 24.32 3.96 9.91
CA GLN A 87 23.92 2.60 9.53
C GLN A 87 22.65 2.16 10.27
N GLU A 88 22.57 2.43 11.57
CA GLU A 88 21.37 2.17 12.40
C GLU A 88 20.17 2.94 11.86
N PHE A 89 20.33 4.24 11.56
CA PHE A 89 19.26 5.06 11.00
C PHE A 89 18.74 4.53 9.65
N LEU A 90 19.63 4.14 8.73
CA LEU A 90 19.22 3.59 7.43
C LEU A 90 18.51 2.23 7.59
N SER A 91 18.99 1.39 8.51
CA SER A 91 18.37 0.12 8.85
C SER A 91 16.96 0.33 9.40
N ASP A 92 16.79 1.25 10.34
CA ASP A 92 15.49 1.57 10.94
C ASP A 92 14.51 2.15 9.91
N GLN A 93 14.97 3.07 9.05
CA GLN A 93 14.18 3.58 7.93
C GLN A 93 13.67 2.44 7.02
N GLN A 94 14.56 1.53 6.63
CA GLN A 94 14.21 0.42 5.75
C GLN A 94 13.24 -0.56 6.44
N LYS A 95 13.42 -0.80 7.74
CA LYS A 95 12.55 -1.64 8.55
C LYS A 95 11.15 -1.05 8.63
N ILE A 96 11.02 0.22 9.02
CA ILE A 96 9.73 0.93 9.12
C ILE A 96 9.01 0.90 7.76
N LYS A 97 9.73 1.19 6.68
CA LYS A 97 9.16 1.12 5.32
C LYS A 97 8.62 -0.26 4.98
N THR A 98 9.38 -1.31 5.29
CA THR A 98 9.00 -2.70 4.99
C THR A 98 7.80 -3.15 5.82
N GLU A 99 7.78 -2.80 7.11
CA GLU A 99 6.66 -3.09 8.02
C GLU A 99 5.38 -2.39 7.54
N LEU A 100 5.47 -1.11 7.20
CA LEU A 100 4.33 -0.33 6.69
C LEU A 100 3.75 -0.92 5.40
N LEU A 101 4.61 -1.27 4.44
CA LEU A 101 4.18 -1.89 3.18
C LEU A 101 3.53 -3.26 3.41
N THR A 102 4.04 -4.04 4.36
CA THR A 102 3.49 -5.34 4.71
C THR A 102 2.11 -5.21 5.32
N GLN A 103 1.94 -4.29 6.28
CA GLN A 103 0.65 -3.99 6.89
C GLN A 103 -0.39 -3.54 5.86
N PHE A 104 -0.04 -2.60 4.99
CA PHE A 104 -0.96 -2.16 3.93
C PHE A 104 -1.35 -3.29 2.99
N LYS A 105 -0.40 -4.18 2.65
CA LYS A 105 -0.70 -5.34 1.80
C LYS A 105 -1.68 -6.29 2.48
N GLU A 106 -1.45 -6.62 3.75
CA GLU A 106 -2.33 -7.49 4.53
C GLU A 106 -3.74 -6.91 4.67
N GLU A 107 -3.87 -5.61 4.94
CA GLU A 107 -5.16 -4.93 5.02
C GLU A 107 -5.91 -4.91 3.68
N LEU A 108 -5.20 -4.69 2.57
CA LEU A 108 -5.78 -4.75 1.23
C LEU A 108 -6.26 -6.16 0.88
N ASP A 109 -5.45 -7.18 1.17
CA ASP A 109 -5.79 -8.58 0.90
C ASP A 109 -6.99 -9.03 1.77
N ALA A 110 -7.03 -8.62 3.04
CA ALA A 110 -8.15 -8.90 3.94
C ALA A 110 -9.44 -8.23 3.45
N THR A 111 -9.38 -6.94 3.09
CA THR A 111 -10.55 -6.20 2.57
C THR A 111 -11.06 -6.81 1.27
N LYS A 112 -10.15 -7.16 0.35
CA LYS A 112 -10.50 -7.83 -0.90
C LYS A 112 -11.19 -9.17 -0.65
N SER A 113 -10.66 -9.98 0.26
CA SER A 113 -11.26 -11.27 0.62
C SER A 113 -12.66 -11.12 1.23
N ASP A 114 -12.87 -10.14 2.12
CA ASP A 114 -14.17 -9.87 2.74
C ASP A 114 -15.22 -9.44 1.71
N VAL A 115 -14.86 -8.55 0.78
CA VAL A 115 -15.74 -8.10 -0.30
C VAL A 115 -16.13 -9.27 -1.22
N GLU A 116 -15.16 -10.09 -1.62
CA GLU A 116 -15.42 -11.27 -2.46
C GLU A 116 -16.33 -12.26 -1.74
N GLN A 117 -16.08 -12.54 -0.46
CA GLN A 117 -16.91 -13.45 0.34
C GLN A 117 -18.35 -12.94 0.44
N LYS A 118 -18.55 -11.66 0.73
CA LYS A 118 -19.88 -11.03 0.79
C LYS A 118 -20.59 -11.13 -0.54
N PHE A 119 -19.89 -10.84 -1.64
CA PHE A 119 -20.44 -10.96 -2.99
C PHE A 119 -20.89 -12.40 -3.30
N GLN A 120 -20.05 -13.40 -3.00
CA GLN A 120 -20.37 -14.81 -3.22
C GLN A 120 -21.60 -15.25 -2.39
N LEU A 121 -21.71 -14.81 -1.14
CA LEU A 121 -22.87 -15.12 -0.29
C LEU A 121 -24.16 -14.50 -0.85
N THR A 122 -24.12 -13.23 -1.26
CA THR A 122 -25.27 -12.56 -1.89
C THR A 122 -25.67 -13.26 -3.18
N LEU A 123 -24.71 -13.59 -4.05
CA LEU A 123 -24.98 -14.28 -5.31
C LEU A 123 -25.62 -15.64 -5.06
N LYS A 124 -25.11 -16.43 -4.11
CA LYS A 124 -25.68 -17.73 -3.73
C LYS A 124 -27.11 -17.58 -3.21
N ALA A 125 -27.38 -16.57 -2.40
CA ALA A 125 -28.72 -16.31 -1.87
C ALA A 125 -29.71 -15.96 -2.98
N GLU A 126 -29.33 -15.08 -3.92
CA GLU A 126 -30.18 -14.70 -5.05
C GLU A 126 -30.41 -15.85 -6.02
N ILE A 127 -29.40 -16.69 -6.31
CA ILE A 127 -29.59 -17.92 -7.11
C ILE A 127 -30.57 -18.87 -6.42
N SER A 128 -30.42 -19.09 -5.12
CA SER A 128 -31.33 -19.96 -4.36
C SER A 128 -32.78 -19.44 -4.39
N LYS A 129 -32.96 -18.14 -4.19
CA LYS A 129 -34.26 -17.45 -4.25
C LYS A 129 -34.89 -17.55 -5.64
N MET A 130 -34.11 -17.34 -6.71
CA MET A 130 -34.59 -17.49 -8.08
C MET A 130 -35.02 -18.94 -8.37
N ASN A 131 -34.21 -19.92 -7.98
CA ASN A 131 -34.52 -21.33 -8.16
C ASN A 131 -35.81 -21.74 -7.43
N GLU A 132 -36.00 -21.24 -6.21
CA GLU A 132 -37.21 -21.52 -5.45
C GLU A 132 -38.45 -20.85 -6.06
N LYS A 133 -38.32 -19.60 -6.52
CA LYS A 133 -39.38 -18.90 -7.25
C LYS A 133 -39.78 -19.68 -8.51
N HIS A 134 -38.79 -20.07 -9.32
CA HIS A 134 -39.02 -20.84 -10.54
C HIS A 134 -39.70 -22.19 -10.25
N ARG A 135 -39.26 -22.90 -9.20
CA ARG A 135 -39.89 -24.17 -8.76
C ARG A 135 -41.37 -23.98 -8.42
N ARG A 136 -41.71 -22.88 -7.73
CA ARG A 136 -43.10 -22.53 -7.39
C ARG A 136 -43.92 -22.19 -8.62
N GLU A 137 -43.38 -21.40 -9.55
CA GLU A 137 -44.05 -21.04 -10.80
C GLU A 137 -44.34 -22.28 -11.64
N ILE A 138 -43.37 -23.19 -11.82
CA ILE A 138 -43.58 -24.46 -12.52
C ILE A 138 -44.65 -25.31 -11.83
N SER A 139 -44.64 -25.39 -10.50
CA SER A 139 -45.64 -26.15 -9.75
C SER A 139 -47.05 -25.57 -9.89
N GLN A 140 -47.17 -24.24 -9.98
CA GLN A 140 -48.44 -23.57 -10.28
C GLN A 140 -48.87 -23.80 -11.72
N ALA A 141 -47.93 -23.73 -12.67
CA ALA A 141 -48.18 -23.97 -14.07
C ALA A 141 -48.77 -25.37 -14.31
N LYS A 142 -48.19 -26.40 -13.69
CA LYS A 142 -48.67 -27.79 -13.79
C LYS A 142 -50.08 -28.04 -13.25
N LYS A 143 -50.66 -27.12 -12.48
CA LYS A 143 -52.02 -27.26 -11.90
C LYS A 143 -53.12 -26.65 -12.77
N LYS A 144 -52.78 -26.00 -13.88
CA LYS A 144 -53.71 -25.29 -14.77
C LYS A 144 -53.72 -25.90 -16.17
N GLN A 145 -54.72 -25.53 -16.97
CA GLN A 145 -54.75 -25.80 -18.41
C GLN A 145 -54.28 -24.56 -19.16
N TRP A 146 -53.56 -24.76 -20.26
CA TRP A 146 -52.91 -23.69 -21.00
C TRP A 146 -53.38 -23.68 -22.45
N CYS A 147 -53.61 -22.48 -22.97
CA CYS A 147 -54.01 -22.27 -24.34
C CYS A 147 -52.88 -22.72 -25.26
N TRP A 148 -53.16 -23.65 -26.16
CA TRP A 148 -52.16 -24.13 -27.12
C TRP A 148 -51.59 -23.00 -27.99
N GLN A 149 -52.41 -21.97 -28.27
CA GLN A 149 -52.06 -20.91 -29.22
C GLN A 149 -51.25 -19.76 -28.61
N CYS A 150 -51.50 -19.39 -27.35
CA CYS A 150 -50.93 -18.17 -26.76
C CYS A 150 -50.45 -18.33 -25.31
N GLU A 151 -50.48 -19.55 -24.76
CA GLU A 151 -50.00 -19.87 -23.41
C GLU A 151 -50.72 -19.13 -22.26
N ALA A 152 -51.82 -18.43 -22.55
CA ALA A 152 -52.73 -17.92 -21.52
C ALA A 152 -53.51 -19.09 -20.86
N GLU A 153 -54.04 -18.87 -19.66
CA GLU A 153 -54.88 -19.86 -18.98
C GLU A 153 -56.11 -20.21 -19.84
N ALA A 154 -56.29 -21.50 -20.12
CA ALA A 154 -57.35 -21.97 -20.99
C ALA A 154 -58.67 -22.13 -20.22
N ILE A 155 -59.77 -21.70 -20.84
CA ILE A 155 -61.13 -21.85 -20.31
C ILE A 155 -62.00 -22.76 -21.18
N TYR A 156 -61.57 -23.06 -22.40
CA TYR A 156 -62.25 -23.97 -23.33
C TYR A 156 -61.40 -25.21 -23.59
N HIS A 157 -61.92 -26.39 -23.29
CA HIS A 157 -61.29 -27.65 -23.66
C HIS A 157 -61.71 -28.05 -25.08
N CYS A 158 -60.79 -28.62 -25.88
CA CYS A 158 -61.10 -29.28 -27.15
C CYS A 158 -61.02 -30.81 -27.03
N CYS A 159 -59.80 -31.33 -26.87
CA CYS A 159 -59.51 -32.75 -26.65
C CYS A 159 -58.21 -32.90 -25.83
N TRP A 160 -57.78 -34.15 -25.58
CA TRP A 160 -56.56 -34.43 -24.81
C TRP A 160 -55.37 -33.56 -25.27
N ASN A 161 -54.77 -32.85 -24.31
CA ASN A 161 -53.64 -31.95 -24.53
C ASN A 161 -53.89 -30.80 -25.53
N THR A 162 -55.15 -30.37 -25.73
CA THR A 162 -55.46 -29.18 -26.53
C THR A 162 -56.64 -28.41 -25.92
N ALA A 163 -56.33 -27.22 -25.40
CA ALA A 163 -57.28 -26.27 -24.81
C ALA A 163 -56.98 -24.85 -25.31
N TYR A 164 -57.94 -23.93 -25.16
CA TYR A 164 -57.87 -22.55 -25.63
C TYR A 164 -58.42 -21.56 -24.60
N CYS A 165 -57.89 -20.34 -24.61
CA CYS A 165 -58.44 -19.23 -23.81
C CYS A 165 -59.60 -18.50 -24.52
N SER A 166 -59.70 -18.58 -25.85
CA SER A 166 -60.74 -17.93 -26.65
C SER A 166 -61.07 -18.72 -27.91
N VAL A 167 -62.22 -18.42 -28.52
CA VAL A 167 -62.61 -18.95 -29.83
C VAL A 167 -61.64 -18.49 -30.92
N ASP A 168 -61.12 -17.26 -30.83
CA ASP A 168 -60.13 -16.75 -31.78
C ASP A 168 -58.84 -17.58 -31.78
N CYS A 169 -58.35 -17.93 -30.59
CA CYS A 169 -57.21 -18.82 -30.45
C CYS A 169 -57.49 -20.22 -31.02
N GLN A 170 -58.72 -20.72 -30.87
CA GLN A 170 -59.13 -21.97 -31.47
C GLN A 170 -59.14 -21.88 -33.00
N GLN A 171 -59.72 -20.83 -33.57
CA GLN A 171 -59.80 -20.64 -35.03
C GLN A 171 -58.41 -20.49 -35.66
N LEU A 172 -57.49 -19.79 -34.98
CA LEU A 172 -56.11 -19.63 -35.45
C LEU A 172 -55.34 -20.97 -35.49
N HIS A 173 -55.49 -21.82 -34.46
CA HIS A 173 -54.88 -23.15 -34.44
C HIS A 173 -55.64 -24.20 -35.29
N TRP A 174 -56.92 -23.97 -35.58
CA TRP A 174 -57.82 -24.95 -36.20
C TRP A 174 -57.32 -25.58 -37.52
N PRO A 175 -56.74 -24.82 -38.48
CA PRO A 175 -56.23 -25.40 -39.72
C PRO A 175 -55.23 -26.54 -39.50
N THR A 176 -54.43 -26.45 -38.44
CA THR A 176 -53.45 -27.45 -38.03
C THR A 176 -54.09 -28.53 -37.17
N HIS A 177 -54.88 -28.15 -36.16
CA HIS A 177 -55.46 -29.08 -35.19
C HIS A 177 -56.47 -30.07 -35.79
N ARG A 178 -57.28 -29.63 -36.76
CA ARG A 178 -58.43 -30.41 -37.29
C ARG A 178 -58.06 -31.80 -37.83
N ARG A 179 -56.82 -31.98 -38.31
CA ARG A 179 -56.32 -33.24 -38.87
C ARG A 179 -56.11 -34.32 -37.80
N PHE A 180 -55.90 -33.93 -36.54
CA PHE A 180 -55.53 -34.82 -35.45
C PHE A 180 -56.47 -34.68 -34.24
N CYS A 181 -57.55 -33.90 -34.37
CA CYS A 181 -58.51 -33.67 -33.31
C CYS A 181 -59.17 -34.99 -32.89
N ARG A 182 -59.17 -35.26 -31.59
CA ARG A 182 -59.73 -36.49 -31.01
C ARG A 182 -61.17 -36.32 -30.50
N ARG A 183 -61.75 -35.13 -30.64
CA ARG A 183 -63.14 -34.86 -30.25
C ARG A 183 -64.07 -35.59 -31.22
N LYS A 184 -64.78 -36.60 -30.73
CA LYS A 184 -65.83 -37.29 -31.50
C LYS A 184 -66.94 -36.29 -31.84
N LYS A 185 -67.47 -36.33 -33.07
CA LYS A 185 -68.74 -35.67 -33.38
C LYS A 185 -69.80 -36.31 -32.48
N ALA A 186 -70.44 -35.52 -31.61
CA ALA A 186 -71.66 -35.97 -30.97
C ALA A 186 -72.66 -36.33 -32.08
N PRO A 187 -73.38 -37.47 -31.99
CA PRO A 187 -74.49 -37.71 -32.90
C PRO A 187 -75.47 -36.55 -32.70
N ASN A 188 -75.79 -35.82 -33.78
CA ASN A 188 -76.87 -34.84 -33.76
C ASN A 188 -78.11 -35.56 -33.24
N GLN A 189 -78.58 -35.21 -32.05
CA GLN A 189 -79.93 -35.57 -31.62
C GLN A 189 -80.89 -34.70 -32.44
N PRO A 190 -81.86 -35.29 -33.15
CA PRO A 190 -82.89 -34.55 -33.87
C PRO A 190 -83.77 -33.72 -32.94
#